data_AF-A0AAE7R6U5-F1
#
_entry.id   AF-A0AAE7R6U5-F1
#
_cell.length_a   1.000
_cell.length_b   1.000
_cell.length_c   1.000
_cell.angle_alpha   90.00
_cell.angle_beta   90.00
_cell.angle_gamma   90.00
#
_symmetry.space_group_name_H-M   'P 1'
#
loop_
_entity.id
_entity.type
_entity.pdbx_description
1 polymer ?
#
loop_
_entity_poly.entity_id
_entity_poly.type
_entity_poly.pdbx_seq_one_letter_code
_entity_poly.pdbx_strand_id
1 'polypeptide(L)'
;MTAFADLLSIQRACNTLNLDTALSRALVNTARPTIWLRHGDPMDDATLASGVSKVGGDPDLPPGIAWPTRSALADPKGTANSLRKTLANRAGADDMAPCLEFVIEHLAYETPMAFLAQVNLSVMAREPGFDPSLPDRGILWAFNDPFADWYPTQSPSGGIALLWSDAGGLERRATPQVVREAWQKGVSDYGSRMSEPWEADVKAEPLTPVSGWSISPRLSRHAYIDLRDERFEMKEGGGDQLGGWEEPIQQRMHGEVELISTGKAGSEQAYAESVLSAGERWRHVLTINAETYLWRLMPTWGDGAMFMFVDEEELEARRFDKAGGTSQFT
;
A
#
# COMPACT_ATOMS: atom_id res chain seq x y z
N MET A 1 -3.98 8.38 14.71
CA MET A 1 -3.92 8.96 13.35
C MET A 1 -3.67 10.44 13.51
N THR A 2 -2.63 10.97 12.89
CA THR A 2 -2.25 12.38 13.04
C THR A 2 -2.68 13.21 11.82
N ALA A 3 -3.99 13.22 11.57
CA ALA A 3 -4.60 13.97 10.49
C ALA A 3 -5.14 15.33 10.96
N PHE A 4 -4.94 16.38 10.16
CA PHE A 4 -5.45 17.71 10.43
C PHE A 4 -6.25 18.20 9.24
N ALA A 5 -7.30 18.96 9.48
CA ALA A 5 -8.03 19.54 8.36
C ALA A 5 -7.33 20.70 7.66
N ASP A 6 -6.47 21.42 8.38
CA ASP A 6 -5.76 22.57 7.86
C ASP A 6 -4.51 22.89 8.70
N LEU A 7 -3.65 23.76 8.17
CA LEU A 7 -2.44 24.21 8.87
C LEU A 7 -2.75 24.92 10.20
N LEU A 8 -3.91 25.59 10.32
CA LEU A 8 -4.30 26.24 11.57
C LEU A 8 -4.61 25.23 12.67
N SER A 9 -5.13 24.06 12.31
CA SER A 9 -5.38 22.94 13.21
C SER A 9 -4.07 22.37 13.75
N ILE A 10 -3.03 22.30 12.92
CA ILE A 10 -1.67 21.94 13.36
C ILE A 10 -1.14 22.99 14.35
N GLN A 11 -1.29 24.29 14.03
CA GLN A 11 -0.84 25.35 14.94
C GLN A 11 -1.59 25.32 16.27
N ARG A 12 -2.91 25.11 16.25
CA ARG A 12 -3.73 24.95 17.45
C ARG A 12 -3.27 23.76 18.28
N ALA A 13 -3.01 22.62 17.65
CA ALA A 13 -2.47 21.43 18.30
C ALA A 13 -1.15 21.73 19.02
N CYS A 14 -0.21 22.38 18.33
CA CYS A 14 1.07 22.77 18.90
C CYS A 14 0.90 23.68 20.13
N ASN A 15 -0.03 24.64 20.05
CA ASN A 15 -0.31 25.55 21.15
C ASN A 15 -0.94 24.81 22.35
N THR A 16 -1.92 23.93 22.11
CA THR A 16 -2.58 23.14 23.16
C THR A 16 -1.59 22.26 23.92
N LEU A 17 -0.62 21.68 23.21
CA LEU A 17 0.42 20.84 23.78
C LEU A 17 1.60 21.63 24.35
N ASN A 18 1.57 22.96 24.29
CA ASN A 18 2.65 23.86 24.70
C ASN A 18 4.00 23.48 24.09
N LEU A 19 4.01 23.09 22.80
CA LEU A 19 5.25 22.79 22.08
C LEU A 19 6.10 24.04 21.94
N ASP A 20 7.43 23.88 21.92
CA ASP A 20 8.32 25.00 21.70
C ASP A 20 8.10 25.63 20.31
N THR A 21 8.36 26.94 20.21
CA THR A 21 8.08 27.69 18.97
C THR A 21 8.87 27.18 17.76
N ALA A 22 10.07 26.63 17.97
CA ALA A 22 10.88 26.12 16.86
C ALA A 22 10.30 24.79 16.33
N LEU A 23 9.91 23.88 17.21
CA LEU A 23 9.25 22.62 16.85
C LEU A 23 7.87 22.86 16.22
N SER A 24 7.06 23.76 16.79
CA SER A 24 5.76 24.12 16.21
C SER A 24 5.90 24.66 14.78
N ARG A 25 6.89 25.55 14.56
CA ARG A 25 7.19 26.07 13.22
C ARG A 25 7.68 24.96 12.28
N ALA A 26 8.54 24.06 12.76
CA ALA A 26 9.03 22.93 11.96
C ALA A 26 7.88 21.99 11.55
N LEU A 27 6.96 21.68 12.46
CA LEU A 27 5.78 20.85 12.17
C LEU A 27 4.89 21.48 11.09
N VAL A 28 4.57 22.77 11.21
CA VAL A 28 3.75 23.47 10.22
C VAL A 28 4.47 23.57 8.87
N ASN A 29 5.77 23.87 8.86
CA ASN A 29 6.55 24.03 7.63
C ASN A 29 6.82 22.73 6.89
N THR A 30 6.78 21.60 7.59
CA THR A 30 6.97 20.26 6.98
C THR A 30 5.65 19.56 6.71
N ALA A 31 4.51 20.13 7.12
CA ALA A 31 3.20 19.55 6.86
C ALA A 31 2.95 19.40 5.36
N ARG A 32 2.37 18.26 4.97
CA ARG A 32 2.03 17.97 3.58
C ARG A 32 0.52 17.83 3.42
N PRO A 33 -0.05 18.40 2.34
CA PRO A 33 -1.43 18.13 1.95
C PRO A 33 -1.60 16.62 1.69
N THR A 34 -2.76 16.07 2.05
CA THR A 34 -3.07 14.66 1.89
C THR A 34 -4.57 14.46 1.65
N ILE A 35 -4.91 13.39 0.95
CA ILE A 35 -6.30 12.93 0.81
C ILE A 35 -6.45 11.61 1.55
N TRP A 36 -7.27 11.59 2.57
CA TRP A 36 -7.70 10.35 3.22
C TRP A 36 -8.81 9.71 2.40
N LEU A 37 -8.79 8.39 2.29
CA LEU A 37 -9.74 7.64 1.48
C LEU A 37 -10.72 6.91 2.41
N ARG A 38 -11.96 7.37 2.43
CA ARG A 38 -13.03 6.73 3.19
C ARG A 38 -13.74 5.70 2.33
N HIS A 39 -13.86 4.50 2.86
CA HIS A 39 -14.52 3.37 2.23
C HIS A 39 -16.04 3.48 2.32
N GLY A 40 -16.72 3.25 1.19
CA GLY A 40 -18.15 2.99 1.14
C GLY A 40 -18.48 1.55 1.53
N ASP A 41 -19.75 1.18 1.41
CA ASP A 41 -20.15 -0.22 1.63
C ASP A 41 -19.70 -1.11 0.46
N PRO A 42 -19.31 -2.37 0.71
CA PRO A 42 -18.92 -3.31 -0.33
C PRO A 42 -20.06 -3.58 -1.30
N MET A 43 -19.72 -3.60 -2.58
CA MET A 43 -20.68 -3.79 -3.66
C MET A 43 -20.13 -4.62 -4.81
N ASP A 44 -21.05 -5.15 -5.61
CA ASP A 44 -20.69 -5.90 -6.81
C ASP A 44 -20.00 -4.98 -7.80
N ASP A 45 -18.83 -5.40 -8.28
CA ASP A 45 -17.99 -4.54 -9.11
C ASP A 45 -18.64 -4.15 -10.44
N ALA A 46 -19.56 -4.98 -10.96
CA ALA A 46 -20.37 -4.67 -12.13
C ALA A 46 -21.30 -3.46 -11.95
N THR A 47 -21.61 -3.07 -10.70
CA THR A 47 -22.48 -1.92 -10.39
C THR A 47 -21.72 -0.60 -10.36
N LEU A 48 -20.40 -0.64 -10.25
CA LEU A 48 -19.55 0.54 -10.24
C LEU A 48 -19.32 1.08 -11.66
N ALA A 49 -19.48 2.39 -11.81
CA ALA A 49 -19.10 3.09 -13.03
C ALA A 49 -17.60 2.91 -13.31
N SER A 50 -17.22 2.85 -14.58
CA SER A 50 -15.81 2.69 -14.94
C SER A 50 -14.97 3.89 -14.50
N GLY A 51 -13.80 3.61 -13.91
CA GLY A 51 -12.83 4.62 -13.49
C GLY A 51 -13.16 5.31 -12.17
N VAL A 52 -14.10 4.79 -11.37
CA VAL A 52 -14.31 5.28 -10.00
C VAL A 52 -13.17 4.84 -9.09
N SER A 53 -12.84 5.63 -8.06
CA SER A 53 -11.86 5.19 -7.06
C SER A 53 -12.45 4.04 -6.24
N LYS A 54 -11.69 2.96 -6.06
CA LYS A 54 -12.12 1.78 -5.30
C LYS A 54 -10.94 0.96 -4.79
N VAL A 55 -11.20 0.20 -3.73
CA VAL A 55 -10.35 -0.90 -3.25
C VAL A 55 -11.04 -2.22 -3.61
N GLY A 56 -10.28 -3.21 -4.05
CA GLY A 56 -10.79 -4.52 -4.44
C GLY A 56 -11.61 -4.56 -5.73
N GLY A 57 -12.11 -5.77 -6.06
CA GLY A 57 -12.76 -6.05 -7.33
C GLY A 57 -11.77 -6.21 -8.49
N ASP A 58 -12.18 -5.86 -9.70
CA ASP A 58 -11.39 -5.94 -10.93
C ASP A 58 -11.01 -4.53 -11.42
N PRO A 59 -9.74 -4.25 -11.78
CA PRO A 59 -9.34 -2.91 -12.20
C PRO A 59 -9.94 -2.51 -13.54
N ASP A 60 -10.26 -1.23 -13.68
CA ASP A 60 -10.56 -0.60 -14.96
C ASP A 60 -9.24 -0.15 -15.62
N LEU A 61 -8.73 -0.90 -16.61
CA LEU A 61 -7.44 -0.63 -17.26
C LEU A 61 -7.64 -0.21 -18.73
N PRO A 62 -6.83 0.71 -19.28
CA PRO A 62 -6.77 0.96 -20.72
C PRO A 62 -6.27 -0.27 -21.49
N PRO A 63 -6.71 -0.51 -22.75
CA PRO A 63 -6.31 -1.65 -23.57
C PRO A 63 -4.80 -1.83 -23.77
N GLY A 64 -4.02 -0.75 -23.68
CA GLY A 64 -2.56 -0.77 -23.87
C GLY A 64 -1.74 -1.08 -22.61
N ILE A 65 -2.38 -1.15 -21.44
CA ILE A 65 -1.69 -1.42 -20.18
C ILE A 65 -1.63 -2.92 -19.93
N ALA A 66 -0.41 -3.46 -19.84
CA ALA A 66 -0.19 -4.84 -19.44
C ALA A 66 -0.54 -5.03 -17.96
N TRP A 67 -1.05 -6.21 -17.61
CA TRP A 67 -1.27 -6.56 -16.21
C TRP A 67 0.09 -6.69 -15.50
N PRO A 68 0.31 -6.06 -14.34
CA PRO A 68 1.58 -6.16 -13.62
C PRO A 68 1.92 -7.59 -13.22
N THR A 69 3.18 -7.96 -13.39
CA THR A 69 3.67 -9.29 -13.04
C THR A 69 4.92 -9.21 -12.20
N ARG A 70 5.02 -10.12 -11.23
CA ARG A 70 6.26 -10.45 -10.55
C ARG A 70 7.11 -11.32 -11.48
N SER A 71 8.36 -10.91 -11.72
CA SER A 71 9.34 -11.73 -12.44
C SER A 71 9.68 -13.02 -11.69
N ALA A 72 10.04 -14.08 -12.41
CA ALA A 72 10.56 -15.31 -11.81
C ALA A 72 11.67 -15.02 -10.79
N LEU A 73 11.67 -15.75 -9.66
CA LEU A 73 12.70 -15.57 -8.64
C LEU A 73 14.07 -15.98 -9.16
N ALA A 74 15.12 -15.34 -8.65
CA ALA A 74 16.51 -15.63 -9.05
C ALA A 74 16.95 -17.06 -8.65
N ASP A 75 16.47 -17.57 -7.50
CA ASP A 75 16.72 -18.94 -7.05
C ASP A 75 15.43 -19.65 -6.56
N PRO A 76 14.55 -20.07 -7.49
CA PRO A 76 13.28 -20.71 -7.13
C PRO A 76 13.48 -22.00 -6.32
N LYS A 77 14.55 -22.76 -6.60
CA LYS A 77 14.82 -24.06 -5.95
C LYS A 77 15.31 -23.87 -4.52
N GLY A 78 16.23 -22.94 -4.30
CA GLY A 78 16.69 -22.59 -2.95
C GLY A 78 15.56 -22.05 -2.10
N THR A 79 14.75 -21.13 -2.66
CA THR A 79 13.56 -20.60 -1.97
C THR A 79 12.56 -21.71 -1.62
N ALA A 80 12.24 -22.61 -2.55
CA ALA A 80 11.35 -23.75 -2.30
C ALA A 80 11.86 -24.67 -1.18
N ASN A 81 13.17 -24.96 -1.15
CA ASN A 81 13.78 -25.78 -0.09
C ASN A 81 13.70 -25.09 1.28
N SER A 82 13.96 -23.78 1.31
CA SER A 82 13.85 -22.97 2.53
C SER A 82 12.41 -22.97 3.06
N LEU A 83 11.45 -22.77 2.16
CA LEU A 83 10.03 -22.77 2.46
C LEU A 83 9.55 -24.09 3.07
N ARG A 84 9.86 -25.23 2.43
CA ARG A 84 9.52 -26.56 2.95
C ARG A 84 10.14 -26.82 4.32
N LYS A 85 11.40 -26.39 4.52
CA LYS A 85 12.08 -26.51 5.81
C LYS A 85 11.41 -25.65 6.89
N THR A 86 11.00 -24.42 6.59
CA THR A 86 10.27 -23.56 7.52
C THR A 86 8.93 -24.17 7.89
N LEU A 87 8.16 -24.65 6.91
CA LEU A 87 6.86 -25.27 7.14
C LEU A 87 6.93 -26.52 8.01
N ALA A 88 7.93 -27.39 7.77
CA ALA A 88 8.10 -28.62 8.53
C ALA A 88 8.27 -28.41 10.06
N ASN A 89 8.64 -27.19 10.47
CA ASN A 89 8.80 -26.83 11.88
C ASN A 89 7.59 -26.08 12.47
N ARG A 90 6.52 -25.85 11.69
CA ARG A 90 5.35 -25.05 12.09
C ARG A 90 4.20 -25.97 12.52
N ALA A 91 3.46 -25.59 13.56
CA ALA A 91 2.20 -26.24 13.88
C ALA A 91 1.19 -26.02 12.73
N GLY A 92 0.40 -27.04 12.40
CA GLY A 92 -0.53 -26.98 11.25
C GLY A 92 0.15 -27.14 9.88
N ALA A 93 1.35 -27.73 9.83
CA ALA A 93 2.10 -27.91 8.59
C ALA A 93 1.31 -28.63 7.48
N ASP A 94 0.54 -29.66 7.85
CA ASP A 94 -0.24 -30.45 6.90
C ASP A 94 -1.35 -29.63 6.22
N ASP A 95 -1.99 -28.72 6.96
CA ASP A 95 -3.06 -27.85 6.44
C ASP A 95 -2.50 -26.79 5.46
N MET A 96 -1.30 -26.29 5.76
CA MET A 96 -0.58 -25.31 4.94
C MET A 96 0.13 -25.90 3.72
N ALA A 97 0.43 -27.22 3.71
CA ALA A 97 1.23 -27.85 2.66
C ALA A 97 0.66 -27.66 1.24
N PRO A 98 -0.66 -27.78 0.98
CA PRO A 98 -1.21 -27.56 -0.36
C PRO A 98 -1.07 -26.11 -0.84
N CYS A 99 -1.18 -25.15 0.08
CA CYS A 99 -0.95 -23.73 -0.20
C CYS A 99 0.52 -23.48 -0.52
N LEU A 100 1.43 -24.05 0.29
CA LEU A 100 2.85 -23.92 0.08
C LEU A 100 3.30 -24.49 -1.27
N GLU A 101 2.86 -25.70 -1.63
CA GLU A 101 3.25 -26.32 -2.90
C GLU A 101 2.74 -25.50 -4.10
N PHE A 102 1.55 -24.91 -3.99
CA PHE A 102 1.06 -23.97 -5.00
C PHE A 102 2.00 -22.76 -5.14
N VAL A 103 2.42 -22.13 -4.04
CA VAL A 103 3.40 -21.03 -4.10
C VAL A 103 4.70 -21.49 -4.76
N ILE A 104 5.23 -22.66 -4.36
CA ILE A 104 6.47 -23.24 -4.89
C ILE A 104 6.40 -23.45 -6.41
N GLU A 105 5.29 -23.97 -6.91
CA GLU A 105 5.07 -24.21 -8.35
C GLU A 105 5.18 -22.93 -9.19
N HIS A 106 4.91 -21.76 -8.59
CA HIS A 106 4.89 -20.48 -9.28
C HIS A 106 6.20 -19.67 -9.14
N LEU A 107 7.12 -20.05 -8.24
CA LEU A 107 8.36 -19.27 -7.99
C LEU A 107 9.24 -19.11 -9.24
N ALA A 108 9.26 -20.12 -10.12
CA ALA A 108 10.10 -20.16 -11.30
C ALA A 108 9.51 -19.44 -12.53
N TYR A 109 8.30 -18.90 -12.42
CA TYR A 109 7.60 -18.26 -13.51
C TYR A 109 7.24 -16.83 -13.19
N GLU A 110 7.01 -16.05 -14.24
CA GLU A 110 6.34 -14.78 -14.12
C GLU A 110 4.92 -15.00 -13.57
N THR A 111 4.51 -14.24 -12.55
CA THR A 111 3.21 -14.39 -11.90
C THR A 111 2.47 -13.05 -11.89
N PRO A 112 1.21 -12.99 -12.35
CA PRO A 112 0.37 -11.81 -12.21
C PRO A 112 0.22 -11.34 -10.76
N MET A 113 0.35 -10.04 -10.56
CA MET A 113 0.11 -9.40 -9.26
C MET A 113 -1.38 -9.28 -8.97
N ALA A 114 -1.76 -9.28 -7.70
CA ALA A 114 -3.12 -9.04 -7.24
C ALA A 114 -3.44 -7.54 -7.27
N PHE A 115 -4.66 -7.19 -7.66
CA PHE A 115 -5.14 -5.82 -7.67
C PHE A 115 -5.56 -5.40 -6.26
N LEU A 116 -5.08 -4.24 -5.81
CA LEU A 116 -5.42 -3.68 -4.50
C LEU A 116 -6.41 -2.53 -4.63
N ALA A 117 -6.06 -1.50 -5.40
CA ALA A 117 -6.84 -0.27 -5.49
C ALA A 117 -6.65 0.46 -6.81
N GLN A 118 -7.67 1.24 -7.20
CA GLN A 118 -7.56 2.25 -8.22
C GLN A 118 -8.05 3.60 -7.67
N VAL A 119 -7.36 4.68 -8.03
CA VAL A 119 -7.64 6.02 -7.55
C VAL A 119 -7.75 6.96 -8.74
N ASN A 120 -8.92 7.56 -8.92
CA ASN A 120 -9.14 8.57 -9.97
C ASN A 120 -8.58 9.92 -9.54
N LEU A 121 -7.38 10.24 -10.01
CA LEU A 121 -6.69 11.46 -9.65
C LEU A 121 -7.40 12.72 -10.15
N SER A 122 -8.23 12.61 -11.21
CA SER A 122 -9.03 13.74 -11.71
C SER A 122 -10.15 14.14 -10.75
N VAL A 123 -10.61 13.20 -9.92
CA VAL A 123 -11.56 13.46 -8.81
C VAL A 123 -10.80 14.00 -7.61
N MET A 124 -9.70 13.33 -7.24
CA MET A 124 -8.89 13.71 -6.07
C MET A 124 -8.31 15.12 -6.20
N ALA A 125 -7.88 15.53 -7.39
CA ALA A 125 -7.29 16.86 -7.64
C ALA A 125 -8.27 18.04 -7.45
N ARG A 126 -9.58 17.76 -7.30
CA ARG A 126 -10.59 18.79 -7.01
C ARG A 126 -10.71 19.08 -5.52
N GLU A 127 -10.14 18.23 -4.69
CA GLU A 127 -10.22 18.32 -3.24
C GLU A 127 -9.18 19.31 -2.70
N PRO A 128 -9.56 20.16 -1.73
CA PRO A 128 -8.60 20.94 -0.97
C PRO A 128 -7.50 20.06 -0.36
N GLY A 129 -6.23 20.42 -0.50
CA GLY A 129 -5.16 19.58 0.05
C GLY A 129 -4.89 18.29 -0.74
N PHE A 130 -5.23 18.28 -2.03
CA PHE A 130 -4.55 17.39 -2.97
C PHE A 130 -3.06 17.74 -3.06
N ASP A 131 -2.20 16.73 -3.03
CA ASP A 131 -0.75 16.92 -3.16
C ASP A 131 -0.40 17.35 -4.60
N PRO A 132 0.11 18.57 -4.84
CA PRO A 132 0.39 19.06 -6.18
C PRO A 132 1.56 18.35 -6.87
N SER A 133 2.33 17.51 -6.15
CA SER A 133 3.35 16.66 -6.76
C SER A 133 2.75 15.45 -7.49
N LEU A 134 1.50 15.07 -7.17
CA LEU A 134 0.79 14.00 -7.85
C LEU A 134 0.15 14.51 -9.16
N PRO A 135 0.00 13.66 -10.19
CA PRO A 135 -0.73 14.02 -11.40
C PRO A 135 -2.16 14.46 -11.10
N ASP A 136 -2.63 15.53 -11.71
CA ASP A 136 -3.98 16.09 -11.52
C ASP A 136 -5.09 15.36 -12.30
N ARG A 137 -4.71 14.27 -13.00
CA ARG A 137 -5.57 13.55 -13.94
C ARG A 137 -5.16 12.09 -14.09
N GLY A 138 -6.04 11.32 -14.71
CA GLY A 138 -5.84 9.90 -14.95
C GLY A 138 -6.19 9.05 -13.73
N ILE A 139 -5.84 7.77 -13.82
CA ILE A 139 -6.05 6.78 -12.77
C ILE A 139 -4.69 6.27 -12.30
N LEU A 140 -4.53 6.15 -10.99
CA LEU A 140 -3.45 5.42 -10.33
C LEU A 140 -3.97 4.03 -9.97
N TRP A 141 -3.24 2.96 -10.27
CA TRP A 141 -3.56 1.60 -9.84
C TRP A 141 -2.43 1.03 -8.99
N ALA A 142 -2.82 0.30 -7.95
CA ALA A 142 -1.92 -0.38 -7.04
C ALA A 142 -2.13 -1.90 -7.10
N PHE A 143 -1.02 -2.61 -7.15
CA PHE A 143 -0.96 -4.06 -7.19
C PHE A 143 0.10 -4.58 -6.23
N ASN A 144 -0.03 -5.83 -5.78
CA ASN A 144 0.99 -6.53 -5.02
C ASN A 144 1.26 -7.94 -5.53
N ASP A 145 2.47 -8.41 -5.25
CA ASP A 145 2.84 -9.80 -5.38
C ASP A 145 2.04 -10.64 -4.34
N PRO A 146 1.15 -11.53 -4.79
CA PRO A 146 0.34 -12.34 -3.88
C PRO A 146 1.18 -13.32 -3.04
N PHE A 147 2.46 -13.52 -3.36
CA PHE A 147 3.34 -14.47 -2.69
C PHE A 147 4.46 -13.81 -1.86
N ALA A 148 4.53 -12.49 -1.80
CA ALA A 148 5.61 -11.75 -1.13
C ALA A 148 5.90 -12.20 0.32
N ASP A 149 4.89 -12.59 1.10
CA ASP A 149 5.08 -13.10 2.48
C ASP A 149 5.80 -14.44 2.57
N TRP A 150 5.72 -15.24 1.51
CA TRP A 150 6.22 -16.60 1.52
C TRP A 150 7.73 -16.65 1.31
N TYR A 151 8.36 -15.55 0.94
CA TYR A 151 9.80 -15.54 0.76
C TYR A 151 10.43 -14.19 1.12
N PRO A 152 11.65 -14.20 1.64
CA PRO A 152 12.38 -12.97 1.93
C PRO A 152 12.89 -12.28 0.65
N THR A 153 12.67 -12.87 -0.55
CA THR A 153 13.14 -12.33 -1.82
C THR A 153 12.47 -11.01 -2.13
N GLN A 154 13.23 -9.93 -1.90
CA GLN A 154 12.86 -8.56 -2.19
C GLN A 154 12.80 -8.39 -3.70
N SER A 155 11.59 -8.37 -4.25
CA SER A 155 11.35 -7.67 -5.51
C SER A 155 12.00 -6.28 -5.39
N PRO A 156 12.62 -5.73 -6.45
CA PRO A 156 13.17 -4.37 -6.43
C PRO A 156 12.18 -3.29 -5.96
N SER A 157 10.87 -3.58 -6.05
CA SER A 157 9.77 -2.73 -5.60
C SER A 157 9.22 -3.06 -4.20
N GLY A 158 9.75 -4.05 -3.48
CA GLY A 158 9.16 -4.53 -2.22
C GLY A 158 7.88 -5.35 -2.42
N GLY A 159 7.64 -5.84 -3.64
CA GLY A 159 6.49 -6.70 -3.96
C GLY A 159 5.25 -5.90 -4.34
N ILE A 160 5.37 -4.62 -4.67
CA ILE A 160 4.27 -3.78 -5.17
C ILE A 160 4.49 -3.37 -6.62
N ALA A 161 3.43 -2.91 -7.27
CA ALA A 161 3.52 -2.14 -8.50
C ALA A 161 2.50 -1.00 -8.46
N LEU A 162 2.97 0.21 -8.77
CA LEU A 162 2.11 1.34 -9.08
C LEU A 162 2.11 1.60 -10.58
N LEU A 163 0.91 1.78 -11.13
CA LEU A 163 0.72 2.19 -12.52
C LEU A 163 -0.05 3.50 -12.55
N TRP A 164 0.25 4.37 -13.51
CA TRP A 164 -0.53 5.57 -13.76
C TRP A 164 -0.74 5.76 -15.26
N SER A 165 -1.92 6.22 -15.63
CA SER A 165 -2.22 6.65 -16.99
C SER A 165 -3.41 7.59 -17.02
N ASP A 166 -3.34 8.58 -17.90
CA ASP A 166 -4.45 9.46 -18.27
C ASP A 166 -5.08 9.07 -19.62
N ALA A 167 -4.70 7.91 -20.17
CA ALA A 167 -5.34 7.36 -21.34
C ALA A 167 -6.81 7.03 -21.04
N GLY A 168 -7.71 7.50 -21.91
CA GLY A 168 -9.11 7.12 -21.88
C GLY A 168 -9.35 5.69 -22.38
N GLY A 169 -10.63 5.30 -22.45
CA GLY A 169 -11.03 3.98 -22.93
C GLY A 169 -10.76 2.88 -21.90
N LEU A 170 -11.17 3.12 -20.65
CA LEU A 170 -11.02 2.14 -19.58
C LEU A 170 -11.92 0.92 -19.81
N GLU A 171 -11.37 -0.26 -19.58
CA GLU A 171 -12.09 -1.53 -19.63
C GLU A 171 -11.87 -2.30 -18.34
N ARG A 172 -12.94 -2.87 -17.78
CA ARG A 172 -12.84 -3.70 -16.60
C ARG A 172 -12.15 -5.02 -16.96
N ARG A 173 -11.01 -5.30 -16.31
CA ARG A 173 -10.21 -6.49 -16.60
C ARG A 173 -10.31 -7.49 -15.46
N ALA A 174 -10.86 -8.66 -15.76
CA ALA A 174 -10.99 -9.75 -14.81
C ALA A 174 -9.64 -10.13 -14.20
N THR A 175 -9.61 -10.26 -12.88
CA THR A 175 -8.46 -10.74 -12.11
C THR A 175 -7.97 -12.08 -12.67
N PRO A 176 -6.66 -12.23 -12.96
CA PRO A 176 -6.09 -13.46 -13.51
C PRO A 176 -6.41 -14.69 -12.68
N GLN A 177 -6.67 -15.81 -13.37
CA GLN A 177 -7.11 -17.05 -12.72
C GLN A 177 -6.12 -17.57 -11.65
N VAL A 178 -4.82 -17.44 -11.89
CA VAL A 178 -3.78 -17.83 -10.91
C VAL A 178 -3.89 -17.06 -9.58
N VAL A 179 -4.26 -15.77 -9.62
CA VAL A 179 -4.48 -14.96 -8.42
C VAL A 179 -5.74 -15.44 -7.69
N ARG A 180 -6.82 -15.72 -8.42
CA ARG A 180 -8.06 -16.27 -7.83
C ARG A 180 -7.83 -17.64 -7.18
N GLU A 181 -7.04 -18.51 -7.83
CA GLU A 181 -6.68 -19.82 -7.29
C GLU A 181 -5.78 -19.71 -6.05
N ALA A 182 -4.84 -18.77 -6.05
CA ALA A 182 -4.00 -18.47 -4.90
C ALA A 182 -4.85 -18.06 -3.69
N TRP A 183 -5.81 -17.15 -3.90
CA TRP A 183 -6.77 -16.73 -2.88
C TRP A 183 -7.60 -17.91 -2.35
N GLN A 184 -8.18 -18.72 -3.24
CA GLN A 184 -8.99 -19.88 -2.85
C GLN A 184 -8.19 -20.88 -1.99
N LYS A 185 -6.89 -21.02 -2.26
CA LYS A 185 -5.97 -21.89 -1.53
C LYS A 185 -5.49 -21.31 -0.20
N GLY A 186 -5.87 -20.08 0.14
CA GLY A 186 -5.51 -19.44 1.41
C GLY A 186 -4.11 -18.85 1.42
N VAL A 187 -3.55 -18.47 0.26
CA VAL A 187 -2.18 -17.93 0.17
C VAL A 187 -1.98 -16.69 1.05
N SER A 188 -2.98 -15.81 1.14
CA SER A 188 -2.94 -14.60 1.99
C SER A 188 -3.34 -14.84 3.44
N ASP A 189 -3.96 -15.97 3.76
CA ASP A 189 -4.40 -16.33 5.11
C ASP A 189 -3.67 -17.59 5.62
N TYR A 190 -2.37 -17.66 5.31
CA TYR A 190 -1.45 -18.71 5.77
C TYR A 190 -2.02 -20.15 5.67
N GLY A 191 -2.66 -20.48 4.55
CA GLY A 191 -3.20 -21.80 4.23
C GLY A 191 -4.66 -22.03 4.60
N SER A 192 -5.34 -21.05 5.23
CA SER A 192 -6.79 -21.10 5.46
C SER A 192 -7.53 -20.99 4.14
N ARG A 193 -8.06 -22.10 3.65
CA ARG A 193 -8.80 -22.13 2.38
C ARG A 193 -10.10 -21.36 2.48
N MET A 194 -10.38 -20.59 1.44
CA MET A 194 -11.64 -19.88 1.32
C MET A 194 -12.75 -20.86 0.97
N SER A 195 -13.91 -20.71 1.60
CA SER A 195 -15.10 -21.54 1.33
C SER A 195 -15.99 -20.95 0.24
N GLU A 196 -16.01 -19.63 0.14
CA GLU A 196 -16.77 -18.88 -0.86
C GLU A 196 -15.98 -18.75 -2.17
N PRO A 197 -16.66 -18.58 -3.31
CA PRO A 197 -15.98 -18.21 -4.55
C PRO A 197 -15.49 -16.76 -4.51
N TRP A 198 -14.45 -16.47 -5.29
CA TRP A 198 -13.83 -15.13 -5.40
C TRP A 198 -14.87 -14.01 -5.54
N GLU A 199 -15.82 -14.15 -6.46
CA GLU A 199 -16.83 -13.11 -6.75
C GLU A 199 -17.79 -12.84 -5.59
N ALA A 200 -17.96 -13.81 -4.68
CA ALA A 200 -18.85 -13.65 -3.53
C ALA A 200 -18.17 -12.88 -2.39
N ASP A 201 -16.86 -13.02 -2.21
CA ASP A 201 -16.14 -12.46 -1.06
C ASP A 201 -15.28 -11.25 -1.44
N VAL A 202 -14.69 -11.25 -2.65
CA VAL A 202 -13.85 -10.16 -3.16
C VAL A 202 -14.70 -9.09 -3.86
N LYS A 203 -15.37 -8.28 -3.05
CA LYS A 203 -16.17 -7.13 -3.49
C LYS A 203 -15.31 -5.88 -3.70
N ALA A 204 -15.87 -4.91 -4.42
CA ALA A 204 -15.29 -3.59 -4.57
C ALA A 204 -15.88 -2.64 -3.53
N GLU A 205 -15.02 -1.80 -2.94
CA GLU A 205 -15.43 -0.73 -2.03
C GLU A 205 -15.11 0.62 -2.67
N PRO A 206 -16.12 1.46 -2.95
CA PRO A 206 -15.86 2.77 -3.52
C PRO A 206 -15.16 3.68 -2.50
N LEU A 207 -14.18 4.44 -2.97
CA LEU A 207 -13.42 5.38 -2.13
C LEU A 207 -13.93 6.80 -2.31
N THR A 208 -14.13 7.49 -1.19
CA THR A 208 -14.51 8.90 -1.13
C THR A 208 -13.40 9.72 -0.47
N PRO A 209 -13.00 10.86 -1.06
CA PRO A 209 -11.90 11.65 -0.52
C PRO A 209 -12.32 12.43 0.72
N VAL A 210 -11.38 12.56 1.65
CA VAL A 210 -11.44 13.49 2.78
C VAL A 210 -10.15 14.28 2.81
N SER A 211 -10.27 15.56 2.47
CA SER A 211 -9.20 16.55 2.45
C SER A 211 -8.53 16.70 3.82
N GLY A 212 -7.20 16.71 3.85
CA GLY A 212 -6.45 16.93 5.08
C GLY A 212 -4.99 17.33 4.89
N TRP A 213 -4.30 17.36 6.01
CA TRP A 213 -2.89 17.64 6.16
C TRP A 213 -2.29 16.61 7.10
N SER A 214 -1.11 16.14 6.76
CA SER A 214 -0.30 15.22 7.56
C SER A 214 0.99 15.94 7.94
N ILE A 215 1.59 15.53 9.06
CA ILE A 215 2.86 16.09 9.54
C ILE A 215 3.92 14.99 9.57
N SER A 216 5.19 15.39 9.50
CA SER A 216 6.28 14.42 9.51
C SER A 216 6.22 13.51 10.74
N PRO A 217 6.17 12.17 10.58
CA PRO A 217 6.18 11.20 11.68
C PRO A 217 7.42 11.37 12.57
N ARG A 218 8.53 11.81 11.96
CA ARG A 218 9.77 12.11 12.65
C ARG A 218 9.62 13.23 13.68
N LEU A 219 8.80 14.24 13.39
CA LEU A 219 8.59 15.38 14.26
C LEU A 219 7.41 15.14 15.21
N SER A 220 6.33 14.50 14.74
CA SER A 220 5.14 14.22 15.54
C SER A 220 5.44 13.34 16.76
N ARG A 221 6.38 12.39 16.65
CA ARG A 221 6.81 11.54 17.78
C ARG A 221 7.37 12.32 18.97
N HIS A 222 8.00 13.46 18.71
CA HIS A 222 8.56 14.31 19.78
C HIS A 222 7.47 15.15 20.47
N ALA A 223 6.29 15.22 19.86
CA ALA A 223 5.19 16.06 20.28
C ALA A 223 3.99 15.25 20.83
N TYR A 224 3.99 13.92 20.72
CA TYR A 224 2.89 13.03 21.13
C TYR A 224 1.52 13.53 20.65
N ILE A 225 1.45 14.02 19.41
CA ILE A 225 0.22 14.56 18.85
C ILE A 225 -0.66 13.40 18.40
N ASP A 226 -1.62 13.01 19.24
CA ASP A 226 -2.77 12.18 18.85
C ASP A 226 -4.03 13.04 18.94
N LEU A 227 -4.42 13.61 17.79
CA LEU A 227 -5.62 14.43 17.69
C LEU A 227 -6.65 13.71 16.87
N ARG A 228 -7.70 13.26 17.57
CA ARG A 228 -8.89 12.69 16.95
C ARG A 228 -9.77 13.82 16.44
N ASP A 229 -9.92 13.91 15.13
CA ASP A 229 -10.92 14.74 14.48
C ASP A 229 -11.90 13.79 13.77
N GLU A 230 -13.18 13.93 14.12
CA GLU A 230 -14.27 13.05 13.68
C GLU A 230 -14.39 12.96 12.15
N ARG A 231 -13.86 13.94 11.40
CA ARG A 231 -13.81 13.86 9.93
C ARG A 231 -12.89 12.75 9.43
N PHE A 232 -11.86 12.44 10.20
CA PHE A 232 -10.92 11.35 9.93
C PHE A 232 -11.20 10.13 10.80
N GLU A 233 -12.30 10.14 11.59
CA GLU A 233 -12.85 8.89 12.10
C GLU A 233 -13.32 8.08 10.90
N MET A 234 -12.58 7.01 10.66
CA MET A 234 -12.94 6.00 9.69
C MET A 234 -13.65 4.86 10.43
N LYS A 235 -14.43 4.05 9.70
CA LYS A 235 -14.83 2.73 10.21
C LYS A 235 -13.56 1.97 10.64
N GLU A 236 -13.72 0.90 11.45
CA GLU A 236 -12.59 0.02 11.81
C GLU A 236 -11.67 -0.19 10.59
N GLY A 237 -10.35 -0.17 10.81
CA GLY A 237 -9.32 -0.33 9.76
C GLY A 237 -9.19 0.78 8.71
N GLY A 238 -9.81 1.94 8.86
CA GLY A 238 -9.50 3.07 7.98
C GLY A 238 -8.13 3.68 8.22
N GLY A 239 -7.61 4.37 7.21
CA GLY A 239 -6.21 4.82 7.17
C GLY A 239 -5.61 4.86 5.77
N ASP A 240 -6.38 4.46 4.76
CA ASP A 240 -6.00 4.62 3.35
C ASP A 240 -5.78 6.10 3.03
N GLN A 241 -4.67 6.37 2.36
CA GLN A 241 -4.16 7.72 2.24
C GLN A 241 -3.49 7.91 0.89
N LEU A 242 -3.79 9.00 0.20
CA LEU A 242 -3.12 9.45 -1.02
C LEU A 242 -2.28 10.69 -0.73
N GLY A 243 -0.97 10.59 -0.96
CA GLY A 243 0.00 11.67 -0.75
C GLY A 243 0.31 11.93 0.73
N GLY A 244 0.91 13.08 1.02
CA GLY A 244 1.21 13.49 2.39
C GLY A 244 2.46 12.84 3.00
N TRP A 245 2.44 12.68 4.31
CA TRP A 245 3.33 11.81 5.08
C TRP A 245 2.60 10.54 5.47
N GLU A 246 3.29 9.43 5.41
CA GLU A 246 2.83 8.13 5.88
C GLU A 246 2.57 8.11 7.39
N GLU A 247 1.65 7.26 7.85
CA GLU A 247 1.42 7.00 9.27
C GLU A 247 2.01 5.63 9.65
N PRO A 248 3.26 5.55 10.12
CA PRO A 248 3.90 4.28 10.43
C PRO A 248 3.34 3.62 11.70
N ILE A 249 3.20 2.30 11.66
CA ILE A 249 2.84 1.46 12.82
C ILE A 249 4.11 1.11 13.64
N GLN A 250 5.15 0.59 12.97
CA GLN A 250 6.38 0.06 13.60
C GLN A 250 7.61 1.00 13.47
N GLN A 251 7.42 2.21 12.91
CA GLN A 251 8.45 3.22 12.62
C GLN A 251 9.40 2.85 11.46
N ARG A 252 10.32 3.76 11.08
CA ARG A 252 11.48 3.55 10.15
C ARG A 252 11.22 3.39 8.64
N MET A 253 10.05 3.73 8.12
CA MET A 253 9.65 3.47 6.72
C MET A 253 10.61 3.97 5.64
N HIS A 254 11.00 5.24 5.68
CA HIS A 254 11.88 5.82 4.65
C HIS A 254 13.25 5.12 4.55
N GLY A 255 13.81 4.65 5.68
CA GLY A 255 15.06 3.90 5.67
C GLY A 255 14.90 2.50 5.09
N GLU A 256 13.75 1.87 5.31
CA GLU A 256 13.43 0.56 4.75
C GLU A 256 13.23 0.62 3.23
N VAL A 257 12.49 1.62 2.74
CA VAL A 257 12.28 1.83 1.30
C VAL A 257 13.61 2.10 0.57
N GLU A 258 14.54 2.84 1.18
CA GLU A 258 15.88 3.01 0.61
C GLU A 258 16.61 1.68 0.47
N LEU A 259 16.55 0.84 1.50
CA LEU A 259 17.22 -0.46 1.47
C LEU A 259 16.59 -1.36 0.40
N ILE A 260 15.27 -1.34 0.23
CA ILE A 260 14.56 -2.10 -0.81
C ILE A 260 14.98 -1.62 -2.20
N SER A 261 14.87 -0.32 -2.48
CA SER A 261 15.18 0.26 -3.79
C SER A 261 16.64 0.08 -4.22
N THR A 262 17.56 -0.02 -3.25
CA THR A 262 18.99 -0.28 -3.50
C THR A 262 19.37 -1.77 -3.48
N GLY A 263 18.40 -2.67 -3.26
CA GLY A 263 18.61 -4.13 -3.19
C GLY A 263 19.41 -4.58 -1.96
N LYS A 264 19.37 -3.80 -0.87
CA LYS A 264 20.14 -3.99 0.36
C LYS A 264 19.28 -4.35 1.59
N ALA A 265 17.98 -4.55 1.44
CA ALA A 265 17.15 -4.87 2.61
C ALA A 265 17.62 -6.19 3.27
N GLY A 266 17.67 -6.19 4.60
CA GLY A 266 18.27 -7.27 5.40
C GLY A 266 19.78 -7.16 5.71
N SER A 267 20.49 -6.15 5.21
CA SER A 267 21.87 -5.83 5.65
C SER A 267 21.87 -4.66 6.65
N GLU A 268 22.47 -4.89 7.83
CA GLU A 268 22.59 -3.99 9.01
C GLU A 268 21.44 -2.98 9.23
N GLN A 269 20.49 -3.36 10.11
CA GLN A 269 19.45 -2.47 10.68
C GLN A 269 19.99 -1.14 11.26
N ALA A 270 21.28 -1.06 11.58
CA ALA A 270 21.94 0.16 12.07
C ALA A 270 22.14 1.24 10.98
N TYR A 271 22.06 0.89 9.69
CA TYR A 271 22.26 1.83 8.57
C TYR A 271 21.01 2.66 8.25
N ALA A 272 19.82 2.19 8.62
CA ALA A 272 18.55 2.90 8.35
C ALA A 272 18.45 4.25 9.07
N GLU A 273 19.18 4.45 10.17
CA GLU A 273 19.19 5.71 10.93
C GLU A 273 20.18 6.76 10.36
N SER A 274 21.22 6.35 9.61
CA SER A 274 22.20 7.27 9.01
C SER A 274 21.84 7.71 7.59
N VAL A 275 20.97 6.95 6.91
CA VAL A 275 20.42 7.23 5.56
C VAL A 275 19.32 8.30 5.57
N LEU A 276 18.91 8.77 6.75
CA LEU A 276 17.78 9.67 6.95
C LEU A 276 17.92 11.08 6.33
N SER A 277 19.07 11.46 5.76
CA SER A 277 19.20 12.66 4.92
C SER A 277 18.71 12.44 3.48
N ALA A 278 18.70 11.20 3.00
CA ALA A 278 18.11 10.81 1.71
C ALA A 278 16.60 10.56 1.82
N GLY A 279 16.08 10.30 3.03
CA GLY A 279 14.68 9.92 3.25
C GLY A 279 13.63 10.90 2.72
N GLU A 280 13.89 12.21 2.70
CA GLU A 280 12.91 13.18 2.18
C GLU A 280 12.68 13.09 0.66
N ARG A 281 13.58 12.41 -0.07
CA ARG A 281 13.42 12.15 -1.51
C ARG A 281 12.26 11.21 -1.81
N TRP A 282 11.96 10.28 -0.90
CA TRP A 282 10.86 9.35 -1.10
C TRP A 282 9.55 10.06 -0.76
N ARG A 283 8.67 10.19 -1.76
CA ARG A 283 7.34 10.74 -1.62
C ARG A 283 6.36 9.60 -1.35
N HIS A 284 5.65 9.68 -0.24
CA HIS A 284 4.52 8.80 0.03
C HIS A 284 3.44 9.04 -1.03
N VAL A 285 3.00 7.98 -1.71
CA VAL A 285 1.98 8.05 -2.75
C VAL A 285 0.67 7.45 -2.26
N LEU A 286 0.69 6.23 -1.74
CA LEU A 286 -0.53 5.52 -1.35
C LEU A 286 -0.29 4.62 -0.14
N THR A 287 -1.17 4.72 0.85
CA THR A 287 -1.37 3.73 1.91
C THR A 287 -2.64 2.95 1.63
N ILE A 288 -2.60 1.63 1.83
CA ILE A 288 -3.78 0.76 1.90
C ILE A 288 -3.71 -0.01 3.22
N ASN A 289 -4.66 0.23 4.12
CA ASN A 289 -4.71 -0.34 5.45
C ASN A 289 -5.39 -1.72 5.42
N ALA A 290 -4.81 -2.67 6.16
CA ALA A 290 -5.15 -4.08 6.11
C ALA A 290 -6.23 -4.54 7.10
N GLU A 291 -6.46 -3.73 8.14
CA GLU A 291 -7.23 -4.08 9.32
C GLU A 291 -8.70 -4.48 9.06
N THR A 292 -9.36 -4.02 7.98
CA THR A 292 -10.80 -4.33 7.80
C THR A 292 -11.25 -5.10 6.59
N TYR A 293 -10.52 -5.08 5.48
CA TYR A 293 -11.02 -5.73 4.25
C TYR A 293 -9.98 -6.48 3.45
N LEU A 294 -8.73 -6.30 3.84
CA LEU A 294 -7.60 -6.72 3.04
C LEU A 294 -7.41 -8.24 3.10
N TRP A 295 -7.82 -8.97 4.14
CA TRP A 295 -7.79 -10.45 4.08
C TRP A 295 -8.49 -11.04 2.82
N ARG A 296 -9.42 -10.30 2.21
CA ARG A 296 -10.09 -10.64 0.93
C ARG A 296 -9.29 -10.30 -0.32
N LEU A 297 -8.37 -9.35 -0.26
CA LEU A 297 -7.67 -8.76 -1.40
C LEU A 297 -6.24 -9.24 -1.60
N MET A 298 -5.88 -10.35 -0.94
CA MET A 298 -4.54 -10.94 -1.00
C MET A 298 -3.34 -10.03 -0.64
N PRO A 299 -3.42 -9.12 0.34
CA PRO A 299 -2.23 -8.63 0.99
C PRO A 299 -1.64 -9.83 1.73
N THR A 300 -0.45 -10.15 1.31
CA THR A 300 0.63 -10.57 2.21
C THR A 300 0.67 -9.57 3.39
N TRP A 301 1.29 -9.75 4.54
CA TRP A 301 1.49 -8.72 5.59
C TRP A 301 0.42 -8.50 6.69
N GLY A 302 -0.64 -9.32 6.80
CA GLY A 302 -1.42 -9.48 8.05
C GLY A 302 -2.20 -8.25 8.54
N ASP A 303 -2.32 -8.10 9.87
CA ASP A 303 -3.02 -6.99 10.55
C ASP A 303 -2.13 -5.74 10.57
N GLY A 304 -2.23 -4.91 9.53
CA GLY A 304 -1.20 -3.92 9.23
C GLY A 304 -1.59 -2.94 8.12
N ALA A 305 -0.63 -2.33 7.43
CA ALA A 305 -0.87 -1.46 6.28
C ALA A 305 0.26 -1.57 5.25
N MET A 306 -0.07 -1.40 3.97
CA MET A 306 0.87 -1.31 2.86
C MET A 306 1.12 0.14 2.49
N PHE A 307 2.38 0.51 2.32
CA PHE A 307 2.82 1.87 2.04
C PHE A 307 3.64 1.90 0.77
N MET A 308 3.30 2.82 -0.13
CA MET A 308 3.89 2.90 -1.46
C MET A 308 4.51 4.28 -1.65
N PHE A 309 5.76 4.28 -2.12
CA PHE A 309 6.59 5.46 -2.25
C PHE A 309 7.19 5.53 -3.65
N VAL A 310 7.41 6.75 -4.12
CA VAL A 310 8.12 7.03 -5.37
C VAL A 310 9.19 8.06 -5.06
N ASP A 311 10.39 7.88 -5.61
CA ASP A 311 11.44 8.88 -5.51
C ASP A 311 10.96 10.20 -6.17
N GLU A 312 11.29 11.35 -5.60
CA GLU A 312 10.81 12.66 -6.04
C GLU A 312 11.11 12.92 -7.52
N GLU A 313 12.30 12.58 -8.01
CA GLU A 313 12.65 12.77 -9.44
C GLU A 313 11.83 11.85 -10.34
N GLU A 314 11.52 10.65 -9.87
CA GLU A 314 10.69 9.66 -10.56
C GLU A 314 9.22 10.11 -10.57
N LEU A 315 8.73 10.70 -9.48
CA LEU A 315 7.39 11.23 -9.36
C LEU A 315 7.17 12.43 -10.29
N GLU A 316 8.13 13.36 -10.33
CA GLU A 316 8.12 14.49 -11.27
C GLU A 316 8.08 14.01 -12.73
N ALA A 317 8.84 12.94 -13.03
CA ALA A 317 8.83 12.27 -14.33
C ALA A 317 7.61 11.35 -14.56
N ARG A 318 6.72 11.21 -13.58
CA ARG A 318 5.53 10.34 -13.59
C ARG A 318 5.85 8.86 -13.83
N ARG A 319 7.01 8.40 -13.37
CA ARG A 319 7.50 7.02 -13.49
C ARG A 319 7.08 6.19 -12.28
N PHE A 320 5.77 5.95 -12.17
CA PHE A 320 5.20 5.13 -11.09
C PHE A 320 5.66 3.67 -11.14
N ASP A 321 6.17 3.19 -12.28
CA ASP A 321 6.82 1.87 -12.41
C ASP A 321 8.10 1.73 -11.57
N LYS A 322 8.63 2.86 -11.04
CA LYS A 322 9.76 2.91 -10.12
C LYS A 322 9.37 2.96 -8.65
N ALA A 323 8.08 2.77 -8.35
CA ALA A 323 7.61 2.74 -6.98
C ALA A 323 8.27 1.59 -6.18
N GLY A 324 8.60 1.89 -4.94
CA GLY A 324 8.93 0.91 -3.91
C GLY A 324 7.85 0.93 -2.84
N GLY A 325 7.66 -0.19 -2.15
CA GLY A 325 6.75 -0.24 -1.02
C GLY A 325 7.25 -1.14 0.09
N THR A 326 6.65 -0.94 1.25
CA THR A 326 6.82 -1.75 2.44
C THR A 326 5.48 -1.91 3.13
N SER A 327 5.43 -2.74 4.15
CA SER A 327 4.26 -2.94 4.98
C SER A 327 4.65 -3.00 6.45
N GLN A 328 3.75 -2.58 7.32
CA GLN A 328 3.94 -2.69 8.77
C GLN A 328 2.72 -3.34 9.39
N PHE A 329 2.91 -4.08 10.47
CA PHE A 329 1.85 -4.82 11.17
C PHE A 329 1.82 -4.41 12.65
N THR A 330 0.68 -4.63 13.31
CA THR A 330 0.48 -4.31 14.73
C THR A 330 1.23 -5.24 15.68
#